data_AF-A0A938S0E9-F1
#
_entry.id   AF-A0A938S0E9-F1
#
_cell.length_a   1.000
_cell.length_b   1.000
_cell.length_c   1.000
_cell.angle_alpha   90.00
_cell.angle_beta   90.00
_cell.angle_gamma   90.00
#
_symmetry.space_group_name_H-M   'P 1'
#
loop_
_entity.id
_entity.type
_entity.pdbx_description
1 polymer ?
#
loop_
_entity_poly.entity_id
_entity_poly.type
_entity_poly.pdbx_seq_one_letter_code
_entity_poly.pdbx_strand_id
1 'polypeptide(L)'
;LADMSKEHGVAATFQNHAGAGYVGAPLWDLHYLLRDLDPRWIGIQFDIRHAVVEGGLAWPLNLRLVAGFINTLAIKDFRWARQDGGWKTENCPLGQGMVDLPAYAGMLKRHGIAGPISLHFEYPLGGAEHGNREITVDRKTVLDALRTDVRYVRKVLGSSRA
;
A
#
# COMPACT_ATOMS: atom_id res chain seq x y z
N LEU A 1 -11.99 7.24 17.74
CA LEU A 1 -11.19 7.84 16.64
C LEU A 1 -12.05 8.63 15.68
N ALA A 2 -13.10 8.03 15.06
CA ALA A 2 -13.96 8.75 14.11
C ALA A 2 -14.56 10.06 14.68
N ASP A 3 -15.09 10.06 15.91
CA ASP A 3 -15.65 11.27 16.53
C ASP A 3 -14.60 12.36 16.77
N MET A 4 -13.41 11.98 17.24
CA MET A 4 -12.27 12.90 17.42
C MET A 4 -11.79 13.48 16.08
N SER A 5 -11.76 12.65 15.04
CA SER A 5 -11.47 13.07 13.66
C SER A 5 -12.46 14.12 13.17
N LYS A 6 -13.76 13.89 13.43
CA LYS A 6 -14.82 14.84 13.12
C LYS A 6 -14.67 16.15 13.90
N GLU A 7 -14.37 16.08 15.19
CA GLU A 7 -14.16 17.25 16.05
C GLU A 7 -13.03 18.15 15.53
N HIS A 8 -11.94 17.55 15.04
CA HIS A 8 -10.77 18.29 14.55
C HIS A 8 -10.75 18.53 13.04
N GLY A 9 -11.77 18.08 12.29
CA GLY A 9 -11.85 18.27 10.85
C GLY A 9 -10.77 17.49 10.06
N VAL A 10 -10.30 16.35 10.57
CA VAL A 10 -9.26 15.51 9.94
C VAL A 10 -9.76 14.08 9.76
N ALA A 11 -9.46 13.46 8.62
CA ALA A 11 -9.78 12.04 8.41
C ALA A 11 -8.67 11.14 8.97
N ALA A 12 -9.03 10.22 9.88
CA ALA A 12 -8.13 9.18 10.32
C ALA A 12 -7.99 8.08 9.25
N THR A 13 -6.86 7.38 9.26
CA THR A 13 -6.62 6.27 8.35
C THR A 13 -5.95 5.12 9.08
N PHE A 14 -6.40 3.89 8.81
CA PHE A 14 -5.80 2.66 9.32
C PHE A 14 -5.14 1.93 8.16
N GLN A 15 -3.85 1.60 8.25
CA GLN A 15 -3.16 0.86 7.20
C GLN A 15 -3.40 -0.65 7.37
N ASN A 16 -3.77 -1.34 6.29
CA ASN A 16 -3.74 -2.81 6.30
C ASN A 16 -2.29 -3.31 6.23
N HIS A 17 -1.94 -4.23 7.11
CA HIS A 17 -0.62 -4.88 7.15
C HIS A 17 -0.70 -6.34 6.71
N ALA A 18 0.41 -7.07 6.71
CA ALA A 18 0.46 -8.50 6.41
C ALA A 18 1.08 -9.23 7.60
N GLY A 19 0.59 -10.44 7.89
CA GLY A 19 0.99 -11.29 8.99
C GLY A 19 -0.15 -11.53 9.99
N ALA A 20 -0.14 -12.72 10.59
CA ALA A 20 -1.19 -13.19 11.50
C ALA A 20 -1.36 -12.36 12.79
N GLY A 21 -0.39 -11.49 13.11
CA GLY A 21 -0.45 -10.61 14.29
C GLY A 21 -1.13 -9.26 14.06
N TYR A 22 -1.60 -8.97 12.85
CA TYR A 22 -2.15 -7.66 12.49
C TYR A 22 -3.66 -7.71 12.26
N VAL A 23 -4.37 -6.75 12.85
CA VAL A 23 -5.72 -6.38 12.42
C VAL A 23 -5.64 -5.75 11.02
N GLY A 24 -6.54 -6.14 10.14
CA GLY A 24 -6.61 -5.65 8.76
C GLY A 24 -5.77 -6.45 7.76
N ALA A 25 -5.03 -7.47 8.20
CA ALA A 25 -4.32 -8.36 7.29
C ALA A 25 -5.23 -9.08 6.29
N PRO A 26 -6.31 -9.74 6.73
CA PRO A 26 -7.24 -10.37 5.80
C PRO A 26 -8.32 -9.40 5.29
N LEU A 27 -8.25 -8.11 5.65
CA LEU A 27 -9.15 -6.99 5.32
C LEU A 27 -10.63 -7.13 5.73
N TRP A 28 -11.17 -8.33 5.89
CA TRP A 28 -12.56 -8.53 6.34
C TRP A 28 -12.76 -8.00 7.77
N ASP A 29 -11.80 -8.23 8.66
CA ASP A 29 -11.85 -7.78 10.05
C ASP A 29 -11.88 -6.24 10.11
N LEU A 30 -11.05 -5.58 9.31
CA LEU A 30 -11.04 -4.12 9.19
C LEU A 30 -12.35 -3.59 8.59
N HIS A 31 -12.93 -4.28 7.60
CA HIS A 31 -14.27 -3.96 7.12
C HIS A 31 -15.31 -4.01 8.25
N TYR A 32 -15.33 -5.09 9.04
CA TYR A 32 -16.27 -5.21 10.17
C TYR A 32 -16.10 -4.11 11.21
N LEU A 33 -14.86 -3.67 11.48
CA LEU A 33 -14.59 -2.59 12.44
C LEU A 33 -15.04 -1.22 11.92
N LEU A 34 -15.01 -1.00 10.61
CA LEU A 34 -15.28 0.31 10.01
C LEU A 34 -16.70 0.44 9.44
N ARG A 35 -17.40 -0.66 9.16
CA ARG A 35 -18.66 -0.65 8.38
C ARG A 35 -19.77 0.25 8.92
N ASP A 36 -19.79 0.48 10.24
CA ASP A 36 -20.81 1.28 10.93
C ASP A 36 -20.32 2.70 11.25
N LEU A 37 -19.12 3.07 10.79
CA LEU A 37 -18.51 4.39 10.97
C LEU A 37 -18.65 5.26 9.70
N ASP A 38 -18.65 6.57 9.88
CA ASP A 38 -18.72 7.53 8.77
C ASP A 38 -17.37 7.59 8.01
N PRO A 39 -17.31 7.19 6.73
CA PRO A 39 -16.07 7.12 5.96
C PRO A 39 -15.42 8.48 5.69
N ARG A 40 -16.13 9.59 5.96
CA ARG A 40 -15.56 10.94 5.90
C ARG A 40 -14.51 11.20 6.98
N TRP A 41 -14.61 10.51 8.11
CA TRP A 41 -13.79 10.78 9.30
C TRP A 41 -12.83 9.64 9.64
N ILE A 42 -13.04 8.45 9.08
CA ILE A 42 -12.15 7.31 9.25
C ILE A 42 -12.14 6.46 7.98
N GLY A 43 -10.99 5.92 7.64
CA GLY A 43 -10.86 5.06 6.48
C GLY A 43 -9.59 4.21 6.53
N ILE A 44 -9.21 3.73 5.36
CA ILE A 44 -8.10 2.78 5.18
C ILE A 44 -7.04 3.41 4.29
N GLN A 45 -5.78 3.30 4.74
CA GLN A 45 -4.62 3.50 3.90
C GLN A 45 -4.35 2.18 3.21
N PHE A 46 -4.91 2.01 2.02
CA PHE A 46 -4.88 0.73 1.35
C PHE A 46 -3.47 0.47 0.79
N ASP A 47 -2.77 -0.47 1.41
CA ASP A 47 -1.48 -0.97 0.98
C ASP A 47 -1.71 -2.23 0.11
N ILE A 48 -1.54 -2.04 -1.20
CA ILE A 48 -1.75 -3.11 -2.17
C ILE A 48 -0.75 -4.26 -2.00
N ARG A 49 0.48 -3.98 -1.55
CA ARG A 49 1.48 -5.02 -1.32
C ARG A 49 1.05 -5.94 -0.20
N HIS A 50 0.56 -5.39 0.90
CA HIS A 50 0.02 -6.19 2.00
C HIS A 50 -1.21 -7.00 1.56
N ALA A 51 -2.12 -6.39 0.81
CA ALA A 51 -3.29 -7.08 0.27
C ALA A 51 -2.94 -8.25 -0.67
N VAL A 52 -1.88 -8.14 -1.46
CA VAL A 52 -1.40 -9.22 -2.34
C VAL A 52 -0.66 -10.31 -1.55
N VAL A 53 0.07 -9.97 -0.48
CA VAL A 53 0.69 -10.99 0.38
C VAL A 53 -0.33 -11.91 1.02
N GLU A 54 -1.38 -11.34 1.61
CA GLU A 54 -2.40 -12.10 2.33
C GLU A 54 -3.45 -12.69 1.40
N GLY A 55 -3.85 -11.93 0.38
CA GLY A 55 -4.92 -12.31 -0.53
C GLY A 55 -4.45 -13.15 -1.72
N GLY A 56 -3.18 -13.06 -2.13
CA GLY A 56 -2.71 -13.63 -3.39
C GLY A 56 -3.64 -13.22 -4.53
N LEU A 57 -4.29 -14.18 -5.19
CA LEU A 57 -5.26 -13.94 -6.27
C LEU A 57 -6.57 -13.25 -5.81
N ALA A 58 -6.88 -13.26 -4.51
CA ALA A 58 -8.09 -12.67 -3.95
C ALA A 58 -7.96 -11.18 -3.62
N TRP A 59 -6.79 -10.55 -3.83
CA TRP A 59 -6.60 -9.13 -3.57
C TRP A 59 -7.67 -8.20 -4.23
N PRO A 60 -8.21 -8.48 -5.44
CA PRO A 60 -9.25 -7.63 -6.02
C PRO A 60 -10.58 -7.70 -5.25
N LEU A 61 -10.90 -8.88 -4.68
CA LEU A 61 -12.10 -9.06 -3.85
C LEU A 61 -11.96 -8.27 -2.54
N ASN A 62 -10.78 -8.34 -1.93
CA ASN A 62 -10.49 -7.62 -0.70
C ASN A 62 -10.54 -6.10 -0.90
N LEU A 63 -9.98 -5.60 -2.01
CA LEU A 63 -10.11 -4.19 -2.40
C LEU A 63 -11.59 -3.80 -2.55
N ARG A 64 -12.39 -4.60 -3.27
CA ARG A 64 -13.81 -4.32 -3.47
C ARG A 64 -14.57 -4.27 -2.15
N LEU A 65 -14.26 -5.16 -1.21
CA LEU A 65 -14.90 -5.21 0.11
C LEU A 65 -14.74 -3.89 0.89
N VAL A 66 -13.57 -3.27 0.77
CA VAL A 66 -13.25 -2.06 1.55
C VAL A 66 -13.24 -0.77 0.74
N ALA A 67 -13.58 -0.81 -0.55
CA ALA A 67 -13.45 0.31 -1.49
C ALA A 67 -14.07 1.63 -0.97
N GLY A 68 -15.24 1.55 -0.33
CA GLY A 68 -15.94 2.72 0.22
C GLY A 68 -15.27 3.37 1.44
N PHE A 69 -14.27 2.72 2.04
CA PHE A 69 -13.50 3.21 3.18
C PHE A 69 -12.08 3.63 2.80
N ILE A 70 -11.63 3.41 1.56
CA ILE A 70 -10.27 3.76 1.15
C ILE A 70 -10.16 5.28 1.02
N ASN A 71 -9.30 5.91 1.82
CA ASN A 71 -9.09 7.36 1.81
C ASN A 71 -7.65 7.77 1.43
N THR A 72 -6.69 6.86 1.54
CA THR A 72 -5.31 7.04 1.08
C THR A 72 -4.77 5.73 0.51
N LEU A 73 -3.75 5.81 -0.34
CA LEU A 73 -3.14 4.64 -0.98
C LEU A 73 -1.66 4.56 -0.60
N ALA A 74 -1.21 3.38 -0.17
CA ALA A 74 0.21 3.07 0.00
C ALA A 74 0.66 2.13 -1.12
N ILE A 75 1.78 2.44 -1.74
CA ILE A 75 2.30 1.68 -2.88
C ILE A 75 3.73 1.27 -2.63
N LYS A 76 3.93 -0.04 -2.64
CA LYS A 76 5.21 -0.75 -2.63
C LYS A 76 5.03 -2.06 -3.38
N ASP A 77 6.12 -2.76 -3.61
CA ASP A 77 6.12 -4.05 -4.32
C ASP A 77 6.98 -5.05 -3.56
N PHE A 78 6.76 -6.32 -3.85
CA PHE A 78 7.43 -7.42 -3.19
C PHE A 78 7.38 -8.67 -4.06
N ARG A 79 8.18 -9.66 -3.70
CA ARG A 79 8.06 -11.03 -4.22
C ARG A 79 8.19 -12.04 -3.09
N TRP A 80 7.58 -13.20 -3.26
CA TRP A 80 7.94 -14.36 -2.47
C TRP A 80 9.23 -14.96 -3.02
N ALA A 81 10.24 -15.09 -2.18
CA ALA A 81 11.52 -15.68 -2.52
C ALA A 81 11.82 -16.85 -1.60
N ARG A 82 12.50 -17.87 -2.14
CA ARG A 82 12.94 -19.00 -1.34
C ARG A 82 14.23 -18.62 -0.61
N GLN A 83 14.18 -18.60 0.71
CA GLN A 83 15.28 -18.21 1.60
C GLN A 83 15.37 -19.22 2.74
N ASP A 84 16.57 -19.76 3.00
CA ASP A 84 16.83 -20.75 4.05
C ASP A 84 15.88 -21.95 4.03
N GLY A 85 15.52 -22.42 2.82
CA GLY A 85 14.62 -23.56 2.62
C GLY A 85 13.11 -23.23 2.68
N GLY A 86 12.72 -22.04 3.15
CA GLY A 86 11.32 -21.59 3.22
C GLY A 86 10.98 -20.46 2.25
N TRP A 87 9.70 -20.09 2.16
CA TRP A 87 9.26 -18.91 1.44
C TRP A 87 9.21 -17.70 2.40
N LYS A 88 9.83 -16.59 2.00
CA LYS A 88 9.78 -15.32 2.72
C LYS A 88 9.39 -14.20 1.75
N THR A 89 8.70 -13.18 2.27
CA THR A 89 8.44 -11.97 1.47
C THR A 89 9.71 -11.14 1.39
N GLU A 90 10.06 -10.69 0.20
CA GLU A 90 11.18 -9.81 -0.08
C GLU A 90 10.65 -8.54 -0.76
N ASN A 91 10.88 -7.38 -0.16
CA ASN A 91 10.50 -6.11 -0.75
C ASN A 91 11.41 -5.77 -1.94
N CYS A 92 10.86 -5.14 -2.97
CA CYS A 92 11.61 -4.81 -4.18
C CYS A 92 11.13 -3.48 -4.80
N PRO A 93 11.91 -2.92 -5.76
CA PRO A 93 11.45 -1.76 -6.53
C PRO A 93 10.13 -2.02 -7.25
N LEU A 94 9.36 -0.96 -7.46
CA LEU A 94 8.04 -1.06 -8.10
C LEU A 94 8.13 -1.63 -9.53
N GLY A 95 7.28 -2.61 -9.82
CA GLY A 95 7.22 -3.26 -11.12
C GLY A 95 8.21 -4.41 -11.30
N GLN A 96 8.93 -4.78 -10.24
CA GLN A 96 9.84 -5.93 -10.21
C GLN A 96 9.33 -7.07 -9.32
N GLY A 97 8.15 -6.91 -8.72
CA GLY A 97 7.55 -7.89 -7.83
C GLY A 97 6.25 -8.49 -8.37
N MET A 98 5.42 -8.91 -7.44
CA MET A 98 4.19 -9.68 -7.67
C MET A 98 2.95 -8.79 -7.67
N VAL A 99 3.06 -7.50 -7.34
CA VAL A 99 1.90 -6.60 -7.39
C VAL A 99 1.60 -6.22 -8.85
N ASP A 100 0.45 -6.67 -9.35
CA ASP A 100 -0.08 -6.23 -10.65
C ASP A 100 -0.64 -4.80 -10.55
N LEU A 101 0.26 -3.82 -10.57
CA LEU A 101 -0.09 -2.41 -10.49
C LEU A 101 -0.98 -1.94 -11.66
N PRO A 102 -0.83 -2.41 -12.91
CA PRO A 102 -1.80 -2.13 -13.97
C PRO A 102 -3.22 -2.61 -13.67
N ALA A 103 -3.40 -3.84 -13.20
CA ALA A 103 -4.73 -4.35 -12.83
C ALA A 103 -5.30 -3.59 -11.62
N TYR A 104 -4.44 -3.25 -10.65
CA TYR A 104 -4.79 -2.41 -9.50
C TYR A 104 -5.27 -1.03 -9.93
N ALA A 105 -4.57 -0.37 -10.86
CA ALA A 105 -4.99 0.91 -11.44
C ALA A 105 -6.41 0.82 -12.05
N GLY A 106 -6.67 -0.28 -12.77
CA GLY A 106 -7.99 -0.57 -13.33
C GLY A 106 -9.07 -0.75 -12.25
N MET A 107 -8.75 -1.40 -11.13
CA MET A 107 -9.67 -1.54 -9.99
C MET A 107 -9.97 -0.20 -9.33
N LEU A 108 -8.94 0.62 -9.09
CA LEU A 108 -9.11 1.96 -8.53
C LEU A 108 -10.07 2.80 -9.37
N LYS A 109 -9.86 2.83 -10.70
CA LYS A 109 -10.74 3.54 -11.63
C LYS A 109 -12.16 2.97 -11.62
N ARG A 110 -12.31 1.64 -11.72
CA ARG A 110 -13.64 0.97 -11.74
C ARG A 110 -14.47 1.27 -10.50
N HIS A 111 -13.83 1.45 -9.34
CA HIS A 111 -14.51 1.69 -8.07
C HIS A 111 -14.50 3.17 -7.64
N GLY A 112 -14.02 4.08 -8.49
CA GLY A 112 -13.96 5.51 -8.17
C GLY A 112 -13.06 5.83 -6.97
N ILE A 113 -12.06 4.98 -6.70
CA ILE A 113 -11.13 5.19 -5.58
C ILE A 113 -10.10 6.21 -6.00
N ALA A 114 -10.07 7.33 -5.28
CA ALA A 114 -9.10 8.39 -5.44
C ALA A 114 -8.65 8.89 -4.07
N GLY A 115 -7.39 9.33 -3.98
CA GLY A 115 -6.85 9.87 -2.74
C GLY A 115 -5.35 10.15 -2.84
N PRO A 116 -4.76 10.73 -1.79
CA PRO A 116 -3.31 10.87 -1.68
C PRO A 116 -2.62 9.50 -1.82
N ILE A 117 -1.49 9.50 -2.53
CA ILE A 117 -0.66 8.31 -2.74
C ILE A 117 0.65 8.51 -1.98
N SER A 118 0.99 7.56 -1.11
CA SER A 118 2.30 7.43 -0.46
C SER A 118 3.10 6.32 -1.13
N LEU A 119 4.38 6.57 -1.44
CA LEU A 119 5.31 5.55 -1.95
C LEU A 119 6.22 5.09 -0.82
N HIS A 120 6.31 3.76 -0.64
CA HIS A 120 7.04 3.15 0.46
C HIS A 120 8.25 2.39 -0.10
N PHE A 121 9.45 2.89 0.18
CA PHE A 121 10.72 2.38 -0.34
C PHE A 121 11.36 1.41 0.65
N GLU A 122 10.73 0.26 0.85
CA GLU A 122 11.09 -0.70 1.91
C GLU A 122 12.06 -1.81 1.43
N TYR A 123 12.80 -1.57 0.35
CA TYR A 123 13.84 -2.47 -0.18
C TYR A 123 15.24 -1.89 0.09
N PRO A 124 16.32 -2.70 0.01
CA PRO A 124 17.65 -2.27 0.43
C PRO A 124 18.11 -0.98 -0.29
N LEU A 125 18.30 0.10 0.47
CA LEU A 125 18.76 1.41 0.03
C LEU A 125 19.86 1.95 0.98
N GLY A 126 20.64 1.04 1.54
CA GLY A 126 21.77 1.36 2.40
C GLY A 126 21.37 1.99 3.74
N GLY A 127 20.22 1.61 4.29
CA GLY A 127 19.67 2.14 5.55
C GLY A 127 18.70 3.31 5.37
N ALA A 128 18.57 3.87 4.16
CA ALA A 128 17.59 4.93 3.88
C ALA A 128 16.14 4.43 4.05
N GLU A 129 15.90 3.16 3.71
CA GLU A 129 14.62 2.44 3.89
C GLU A 129 14.18 2.34 5.36
N HIS A 130 15.12 2.52 6.30
CA HIS A 130 14.87 2.52 7.74
C HIS A 130 14.92 3.93 8.36
N GLY A 131 15.13 4.98 7.54
CA GLY A 131 15.24 6.35 8.02
C GLY A 131 16.58 6.68 8.69
N ASN A 132 17.64 5.90 8.43
CA ASN A 132 18.96 6.18 9.00
C ASN A 132 19.50 7.53 8.51
N ARG A 133 20.17 8.26 9.41
CA ARG A 133 20.83 9.53 9.07
C ARG A 133 22.11 9.33 8.27
N GLU A 134 22.82 8.25 8.55
CA GLU A 134 24.01 7.81 7.84
C GLU A 134 23.65 6.58 7.02
N ILE A 135 23.95 6.61 5.72
CA ILE A 135 23.61 5.56 4.76
C ILE A 135 24.89 4.98 4.16
N THR A 136 24.86 3.70 3.81
CA THR A 136 26.02 2.95 3.30
C THR A 136 26.18 3.05 1.78
N VAL A 137 25.23 3.70 1.11
CA VAL A 137 25.23 3.91 -0.35
C VAL A 137 25.32 5.39 -0.68
N ASP A 138 25.76 5.71 -1.90
CA ASP A 138 25.75 7.10 -2.38
C ASP A 138 24.32 7.65 -2.43
N ARG A 139 24.15 8.93 -2.07
CA ARG A 139 22.85 9.63 -2.10
C ARG A 139 22.19 9.58 -3.48
N LYS A 140 22.98 9.60 -4.56
CA LYS A 140 22.51 9.47 -5.94
C LYS A 140 21.80 8.13 -6.16
N THR A 141 22.31 7.03 -5.59
CA THR A 141 21.68 5.71 -5.67
C THR A 141 20.26 5.75 -5.12
N VAL A 142 20.08 6.34 -3.94
CA VAL A 142 18.75 6.51 -3.33
C VAL A 142 17.86 7.38 -4.21
N LEU A 143 18.33 8.56 -4.63
CA LEU A 143 17.54 9.48 -5.46
C LEU A 143 17.12 8.87 -6.80
N ASP A 144 17.98 8.09 -7.44
CA ASP A 144 17.68 7.45 -8.72
C ASP A 144 16.66 6.31 -8.55
N ALA A 145 16.71 5.60 -7.42
CA ALA A 145 15.69 4.63 -7.04
C ALA A 145 14.33 5.32 -6.84
N LEU A 146 14.28 6.39 -6.03
CA LEU A 146 13.05 7.19 -5.84
C LEU A 146 12.45 7.68 -7.16
N ARG A 147 13.29 8.23 -8.05
CA ARG A 147 12.85 8.73 -9.36
C ARG A 147 12.32 7.61 -10.26
N THR A 148 12.87 6.41 -10.15
CA THR A 148 12.47 5.27 -10.98
C THR A 148 11.07 4.82 -10.60
N ASP A 149 10.82 4.62 -9.31
CA ASP A 149 9.51 4.20 -8.82
C ASP A 149 8.44 5.28 -9.00
N VAL A 150 8.78 6.57 -8.77
CA VAL A 150 7.86 7.68 -9.07
C VAL A 150 7.47 7.69 -10.55
N ARG A 151 8.43 7.50 -11.46
CA ARG A 151 8.14 7.41 -12.91
C ARG A 151 7.26 6.21 -13.23
N TYR A 152 7.53 5.06 -12.64
CA TYR A 152 6.75 3.84 -12.83
C TYR A 152 5.29 4.04 -12.38
N VAL A 153 5.09 4.55 -11.16
CA VAL A 153 3.74 4.82 -10.62
C VAL A 153 3.00 5.83 -11.47
N ARG A 154 3.66 6.91 -11.90
CA ARG A 154 3.03 7.91 -12.80
C ARG A 154 2.64 7.30 -14.13
N LYS A 155 3.44 6.39 -14.69
CA LYS A 155 3.11 5.68 -15.92
C LYS A 155 1.87 4.79 -15.75
N VAL A 156 1.78 4.06 -14.63
CA VAL A 156 0.71 3.07 -14.43
C VAL A 156 -0.58 3.69 -13.89
N LEU A 157 -0.48 4.59 -12.91
CA LEU A 157 -1.63 5.23 -12.27
C LEU A 157 -1.99 6.59 -12.88
N GLY A 158 -1.03 7.30 -13.46
CA GLY A 158 -1.28 8.62 -14.07
C GLY A 158 -2.15 8.55 -15.33
N SER A 159 -2.08 7.46 -16.09
CA SER A 159 -2.98 7.18 -17.22
C SER A 159 -4.40 6.81 -16.80
N SER A 160 -4.66 6.62 -15.50
CA SER A 160 -5.97 6.25 -14.96
C SER A 160 -6.79 7.44 -14.44
N ARG A 161 -6.24 8.67 -14.48
CA ARG A 161 -7.02 9.91 -14.27
C ARG A 161 -7.75 10.25 -15.56
N ALA A 162 -8.99 9.79 -15.70
CA ALA A 162 -9.96 10.28 -16.67
C ALA A 162 -11.23 10.67 -15.91
#